data_AF-A0A316U8P4-F1
#
_entry.id   AF-A0A316U8P4-F1
#
_cell.length_a   1.000
_cell.length_b   1.000
_cell.length_c   1.000
_cell.angle_alpha   90.00
_cell.angle_beta   90.00
_cell.angle_gamma   90.00
#
_symmetry.space_group_name_H-M   'P 1'
#
loop_
_entity.id
_entity.type
_entity.pdbx_description
1 polymer ?
#
loop_
_entity_poly.entity_id
_entity_poly.type
_entity_poly.pdbx_seq_one_letter_code
_entity_poly.pdbx_strand_id
1 'polypeptide(L)'
;MDTRKYPDDDKIATAPNTGPGESQLNPGGVAPPTDNVANPDPPKQEGSSIFQSIENPYALQEAINKLESSLDEVIHLFQGERETLASDGGFDKGKEGIQLFRDWKATLEKLKNGQM
;
A
#
# COMPACT_ATOMS: atom_id res chain seq x y z
N MET A 1 -46.50 20.80 10.19
CA MET A 1 -45.26 20.31 10.82
C MET A 1 -45.65 19.12 11.68
N ASP A 2 -45.45 17.91 11.15
CA ASP A 2 -45.95 16.67 11.74
C ASP A 2 -44.77 15.93 12.37
N THR A 3 -44.57 16.11 13.67
CA THR A 3 -43.52 15.43 14.45
C THR A 3 -44.00 14.04 14.85
N ARG A 4 -44.01 13.09 13.91
CA ARG A 4 -44.21 11.68 14.23
C ARG A 4 -42.93 11.10 14.83
N LYS A 5 -42.85 11.16 16.16
CA LYS A 5 -41.88 10.43 16.99
C LYS A 5 -42.20 8.93 16.88
N TYR A 6 -41.28 8.14 16.34
CA TYR A 6 -41.41 6.69 16.36
C TYR A 6 -41.28 6.18 17.81
N PRO A 7 -42.10 5.21 18.25
CA PRO A 7 -42.16 4.77 19.64
C PRO A 7 -40.93 3.99 20.15
N ASP A 8 -39.85 3.87 19.37
CA ASP A 8 -38.67 3.05 19.71
C ASP A 8 -37.35 3.85 19.84
N ASP A 9 -37.37 5.18 19.69
CA ASP A 9 -36.17 6.04 19.79
C ASP A 9 -35.64 6.20 21.24
N ASP A 10 -36.41 5.81 22.26
CA ASP A 10 -36.07 6.00 23.68
C ASP A 10 -35.58 4.70 24.38
N LYS A 11 -35.22 3.65 23.63
CA LYS A 11 -34.80 2.35 24.22
C LYS A 11 -33.52 1.75 23.64
N ILE A 12 -32.55 2.56 23.23
CA ILE A 12 -31.16 2.06 23.21
C ILE A 12 -30.64 2.08 24.66
N ALA A 13 -31.26 1.24 25.50
CA ALA A 13 -30.66 0.86 26.75
C ALA A 13 -29.30 0.24 26.39
N THR A 14 -28.22 0.82 26.93
CA THR A 14 -26.93 0.16 27.09
C THR A 14 -27.15 -1.08 27.96
N ALA A 15 -27.70 -2.12 27.34
CA ALA A 15 -27.82 -3.42 27.96
C ALA A 15 -26.39 -3.89 28.28
N PRO A 16 -26.13 -4.41 29.50
CA PRO A 16 -24.87 -5.10 29.74
C PRO A 16 -24.74 -6.18 28.67
N ASN A 17 -23.55 -6.30 28.08
CA ASN A 17 -23.14 -7.26 27.05
C ASN A 17 -23.25 -8.71 27.60
N THR A 18 -24.47 -9.11 27.92
CA THR A 18 -24.86 -10.40 28.43
C THR A 18 -25.34 -11.11 27.18
N GLY A 19 -24.58 -12.09 26.70
CA GLY A 19 -24.94 -12.82 25.49
C GLY A 19 -26.32 -13.46 25.60
N PRO A 20 -26.83 -14.07 24.51
CA PRO A 20 -28.07 -14.83 24.57
C PRO A 20 -27.88 -15.89 25.67
N GLY A 21 -28.60 -15.72 26.78
CA GLY A 21 -28.45 -16.54 27.97
C GLY A 21 -28.78 -18.01 27.72
N GLU A 22 -28.94 -18.77 28.80
CA GLU A 22 -29.23 -20.19 28.71
C GLU A 22 -30.43 -20.47 27.80
N SER A 23 -30.24 -21.34 26.81
CA SER A 23 -31.28 -21.78 25.88
C SER A 23 -31.13 -23.28 25.61
N GLN A 24 -32.15 -23.92 25.03
CA GLN A 24 -32.06 -25.35 24.66
C GLN A 24 -30.85 -25.66 23.75
N LEU A 25 -30.39 -24.67 22.99
CA LEU A 25 -29.24 -24.79 22.08
C LEU A 25 -27.92 -24.29 22.70
N ASN A 26 -27.99 -23.52 23.80
CA ASN A 26 -26.82 -23.08 24.58
C ASN A 26 -27.11 -23.24 26.08
N PRO A 27 -27.17 -24.47 26.59
CA PRO A 27 -27.51 -24.73 28.00
C PRO A 27 -26.46 -24.19 28.97
N GLY A 28 -25.25 -23.89 28.52
CA GLY A 28 -24.21 -23.27 29.34
C GLY A 28 -24.26 -21.74 29.36
N GLY A 29 -25.16 -21.10 28.60
CA GLY A 29 -25.25 -19.64 28.51
C GLY A 29 -23.94 -18.95 28.12
N VAL A 30 -23.00 -19.69 27.52
CA VAL A 30 -21.66 -19.20 27.25
C VAL A 30 -21.69 -18.29 26.03
N ALA A 31 -21.32 -17.03 26.23
CA ALA A 31 -20.98 -16.12 25.16
C ALA A 31 -19.46 -16.20 24.90
N PRO A 32 -19.00 -16.11 23.65
CA PRO A 32 -17.58 -15.93 23.40
C PRO A 32 -17.11 -14.67 24.14
N PRO A 33 -15.96 -14.70 24.83
CA PRO A 33 -15.38 -13.50 25.41
C PRO A 33 -15.14 -12.50 24.28
N THR A 34 -15.95 -11.45 24.25
CA THR A 34 -15.78 -10.32 23.33
C THR A 34 -14.77 -9.37 23.95
N ASP A 35 -13.52 -9.83 24.06
CA ASP A 35 -12.37 -8.94 24.20
C ASP A 35 -12.14 -8.25 22.85
N ASN A 36 -13.08 -7.39 22.44
CA ASN A 36 -12.80 -6.33 21.48
C ASN A 36 -11.98 -5.25 22.19
N VAL A 37 -10.84 -5.63 22.77
CA VAL A 37 -9.82 -4.65 23.13
C VAL A 37 -9.21 -4.24 21.80
N ALA A 38 -9.52 -3.03 21.36
CA ALA A 38 -8.83 -2.42 20.23
C ALA A 38 -7.32 -2.57 20.51
N ASN A 39 -6.64 -3.41 19.73
CA ASN A 39 -5.22 -3.62 19.89
C ASN A 39 -4.55 -2.24 19.74
N PRO A 40 -3.86 -1.70 20.77
CA PRO A 40 -3.23 -0.39 20.68
C PRO A 40 -2.11 -0.35 19.64
N ASP A 41 -1.61 -1.51 19.23
CA ASP A 41 -0.62 -1.69 18.18
C ASP A 41 -1.21 -2.60 17.08
N PRO A 42 -2.14 -2.08 16.25
CA PRO A 42 -2.57 -2.83 15.07
C PRO A 42 -1.32 -3.15 14.23
N PRO A 43 -1.20 -4.35 13.66
CA PRO A 43 -0.07 -4.65 12.78
C PRO A 43 0.01 -3.54 11.75
N LYS A 44 1.16 -2.83 11.71
CA LYS A 44 1.41 -1.80 10.71
C LYS A 44 1.04 -2.40 9.37
N GLN A 45 -0.02 -1.87 8.73
CA GLN A 45 -0.23 -2.14 7.32
C GLN A 45 1.05 -1.65 6.64
N GLU A 46 1.87 -2.60 6.18
CA GLU A 46 2.99 -2.32 5.30
C GLU A 46 2.45 -1.38 4.23
N GLY A 47 3.04 -0.18 4.14
CA GLY A 47 2.45 0.97 3.48
C GLY A 47 1.82 0.58 2.15
N SER A 48 0.57 0.99 1.94
CA SER A 48 -0.28 0.63 0.81
C SER A 48 0.54 0.63 -0.48
N SER A 49 1.00 -0.54 -0.90
CA SER A 49 1.84 -0.61 -2.09
C SER A 49 1.02 -0.10 -3.26
N ILE A 50 1.64 0.59 -4.22
CA ILE A 50 0.95 1.04 -5.44
C ILE A 50 0.22 -0.09 -6.17
N PHE A 51 0.68 -1.34 -5.97
CA PHE A 51 0.04 -2.54 -6.49
C PHE A 51 -1.37 -2.78 -5.92
N GLN A 52 -1.68 -2.28 -4.73
CA GLN A 52 -3.01 -2.33 -4.13
C GLN A 52 -3.95 -1.23 -4.66
N SER A 53 -3.41 -0.24 -5.40
CA SER A 53 -4.17 0.90 -5.94
C SER A 53 -4.70 0.65 -7.35
N ILE A 54 -4.45 -0.52 -7.94
CA ILE A 54 -4.86 -0.89 -9.30
C ILE A 54 -5.57 -2.26 -9.29
N GLU A 55 -6.57 -2.40 -10.15
CA GLU A 55 -7.39 -3.62 -10.29
C GLU A 55 -6.57 -4.85 -10.71
N ASN A 56 -5.51 -4.65 -11.50
CA ASN A 56 -4.56 -5.68 -11.91
C ASN A 56 -3.13 -5.36 -11.44
N PRO A 57 -2.68 -5.89 -10.28
CA PRO A 57 -1.33 -5.65 -9.76
C PRO A 57 -0.22 -6.22 -10.66
N TYR A 58 -0.50 -7.32 -11.37
CA TYR A 58 0.48 -7.96 -12.26
C TYR A 58 0.78 -7.12 -13.50
N ALA A 59 -0.24 -6.44 -14.06
CA ALA A 59 -0.04 -5.52 -15.17
C ALA A 59 0.85 -4.33 -14.80
N LEU A 60 0.67 -3.79 -13.58
CA LEU A 60 1.51 -2.72 -13.05
C LEU A 60 2.94 -3.21 -12.83
N GLN A 61 3.12 -4.42 -12.28
CA GLN A 61 4.44 -5.01 -12.08
C GLN A 61 5.18 -5.22 -13.41
N GLU A 62 4.48 -5.72 -14.44
CA GLU A 62 5.05 -5.89 -15.78
C GLU A 62 5.46 -4.55 -16.39
N ALA A 63 4.61 -3.53 -16.28
CA ALA A 63 4.91 -2.18 -16.77
C ALA A 63 6.13 -1.56 -16.07
N ILE A 64 6.25 -1.74 -14.76
CA ILE A 64 7.40 -1.26 -13.99
C ILE A 64 8.69 -2.00 -14.38
N ASN A 65 8.64 -3.33 -14.53
CA ASN A 65 9.80 -4.11 -14.97
C ASN A 65 10.27 -3.68 -16.38
N LYS A 66 9.33 -3.39 -17.29
CA LYS A 66 9.63 -2.84 -18.61
C LYS A 66 10.29 -1.46 -18.49
N LEU A 67 9.77 -0.58 -17.64
CA LEU A 67 10.35 0.73 -17.39
C LEU A 67 11.78 0.63 -16.84
N GLU A 68 12.04 -0.25 -15.88
CA GLU A 68 13.37 -0.51 -15.33
C GLU A 68 14.34 -0.98 -16.43
N SER A 69 13.88 -1.88 -17.30
CA SER A 69 14.67 -2.39 -18.42
C SER A 69 15.02 -1.28 -19.42
N SER A 70 14.05 -0.43 -19.78
CA SER A 70 14.28 0.72 -20.65
C SER A 70 15.22 1.75 -20.04
N LEU A 71 15.19 1.94 -18.71
CA LEU A 71 16.14 2.82 -18.02
C LEU A 71 17.56 2.27 -18.10
N ASP A 72 17.75 0.96 -17.93
CA ASP A 72 19.06 0.32 -18.09
C ASP A 72 19.58 0.42 -19.52
N GLU A 73 18.72 0.30 -20.54
CA GLU A 73 19.09 0.50 -21.95
C GLU A 73 19.61 1.93 -22.19
N VAL A 74 18.89 2.95 -21.70
CA VAL A 74 19.34 4.35 -21.83
C VAL A 74 20.67 4.57 -21.11
N ILE A 75 20.83 4.03 -19.91
CA ILE A 75 22.10 4.11 -19.17
C ILE A 75 23.24 3.45 -19.95
N HIS A 76 23.00 2.28 -20.57
CA HIS A 76 24.01 1.61 -21.40
C HIS A 76 24.39 2.42 -22.64
N LEU A 77 23.44 3.09 -23.28
CA LEU A 77 23.73 3.98 -24.41
C LEU A 77 24.69 5.10 -23.99
N PHE A 78 24.40 5.79 -22.88
CA PHE A 78 25.29 6.81 -22.36
C PHE A 78 26.66 6.24 -21.97
N GLN A 79 26.71 5.05 -21.38
CA GLN A 79 27.99 4.41 -21.01
C GLN A 79 28.82 3.99 -22.22
N GLY A 80 28.20 3.51 -23.29
CA GLY A 80 28.88 3.19 -24.56
C GLY A 80 29.39 4.45 -25.26
N GLU A 81 28.59 5.52 -25.27
CA GLU A 81 29.03 6.81 -25.83
C GLU A 81 30.13 7.46 -25.00
N ARG A 82 30.17 7.24 -23.68
CA ARG A 82 31.28 7.70 -22.81
C ARG A 82 32.63 7.21 -23.31
N GLU A 83 32.75 5.96 -23.74
CA GLU A 83 34.03 5.43 -24.23
C GLU A 83 34.50 6.17 -25.48
N THR A 84 33.56 6.63 -26.31
CA THR A 84 33.83 7.40 -27.52
C THR A 84 34.10 8.89 -27.22
N LEU A 85 33.29 9.50 -26.36
CA LEU A 85 33.28 10.95 -26.09
C LEU A 85 34.20 11.39 -24.93
N ALA A 86 34.63 10.47 -24.05
CA ALA A 86 35.54 10.80 -22.95
C ALA A 86 36.92 11.24 -23.44
N SER A 87 37.31 10.89 -24.67
CA SER A 87 38.53 11.38 -25.31
C SER A 87 38.46 12.88 -25.64
N ASP A 88 37.27 13.45 -25.81
CA ASP A 88 37.04 14.86 -26.15
C ASP A 88 36.64 15.74 -24.97
N GLY A 89 36.60 15.19 -23.74
CA GLY A 89 36.30 15.95 -22.51
C GLY A 89 34.85 16.45 -22.38
N GLY A 90 33.96 16.12 -23.33
CA GLY A 90 32.59 16.66 -23.41
C GLY A 90 31.50 15.84 -22.71
N PHE A 91 31.84 14.87 -21.86
CA PHE A 91 30.86 13.87 -21.36
C PHE A 91 30.14 14.24 -20.05
N ASP A 92 30.29 15.45 -19.52
CA ASP A 92 29.72 15.78 -18.19
C ASP A 92 28.19 15.74 -18.16
N LYS A 93 27.51 16.11 -19.25
CA LYS A 93 26.04 15.96 -19.37
C LYS A 93 25.61 14.50 -19.45
N GLY A 94 26.43 13.62 -20.02
CA GLY A 94 26.19 12.18 -20.00
C GLY A 94 26.29 11.59 -18.59
N LYS A 95 27.23 12.07 -17.77
CA LYS A 95 27.33 11.68 -16.36
C LYS A 95 26.11 12.15 -15.54
N GLU A 96 25.69 13.40 -15.72
CA GLU A 96 24.47 13.94 -15.09
C GLU A 96 23.24 13.10 -15.48
N GLY A 97 23.09 12.76 -16.76
CA GLY A 97 22.01 11.91 -17.26
C GLY A 97 22.02 10.51 -16.65
N ILE A 98 23.18 9.83 -16.64
CA ILE A 98 23.32 8.51 -16.02
C ILE A 98 22.90 8.54 -14.55
N GLN A 99 23.30 9.58 -13.80
CA GLN A 99 22.92 9.71 -12.40
C GLN A 99 21.41 9.86 -12.24
N LEU A 100 20.77 10.71 -13.04
CA LEU A 100 19.32 10.92 -13.00
C LEU A 100 18.54 9.61 -13.25
N PHE A 101 18.93 8.83 -14.27
CA PHE A 101 18.27 7.56 -14.56
C PHE A 101 18.47 6.52 -13.45
N ARG A 102 19.63 6.52 -12.78
CA ARG A 102 19.86 5.67 -11.59
C ARG A 102 18.97 6.08 -10.42
N ASP A 103 18.79 7.38 -10.20
CA ASP A 103 17.93 7.90 -9.13
C ASP A 103 16.45 7.56 -9.37
N TRP A 104 16.00 7.62 -10.63
CA TRP A 104 14.66 7.16 -11.02
C TRP A 104 14.47 5.67 -10.76
N LYS A 105 15.45 4.83 -11.08
CA LYS A 105 15.41 3.39 -10.79
C LYS A 105 15.34 3.11 -9.28
N ALA A 106 16.12 3.83 -8.48
CA ALA A 106 16.03 3.73 -7.01
C ALA A 106 14.66 4.18 -6.48
N THR A 107 14.04 5.15 -7.13
CA THR A 107 12.68 5.62 -6.78
C THR A 107 11.62 4.58 -7.14
N LEU A 108 11.75 3.89 -8.28
CA LEU A 108 10.86 2.79 -8.67
C LEU A 108 10.95 1.60 -7.71
N GLU A 109 12.16 1.25 -7.26
CA GLU A 109 12.36 0.21 -6.24
C GLU A 109 11.68 0.57 -4.90
N LYS A 110 11.83 1.82 -4.45
CA LYS A 110 11.11 2.32 -3.28
C LYS A 110 9.59 2.24 -3.43
N LEU A 111 9.09 2.64 -4.59
CA LEU A 111 7.66 2.58 -4.95
C LEU A 111 7.13 1.13 -4.90
N LYS A 112 7.89 0.16 -5.44
CA LYS A 112 7.56 -1.27 -5.38
C LYS A 112 7.46 -1.78 -3.95
N ASN A 113 8.39 -1.36 -3.10
CA ASN A 113 8.46 -1.79 -1.70
C ASN A 113 7.49 -1.04 -0.78
N GLY A 114 6.65 -0.14 -1.30
CA GLY A 114 5.75 0.68 -0.48
C GLY A 114 6.49 1.68 0.42
N GLN A 115 7.76 1.97 0.11
CA GLN A 115 8.62 2.89 0.84
C GLN A 115 8.58 4.27 0.16
N MET A 116 7.43 4.92 0.20
CA MET A 116 7.31 6.33 -0.22
C MET A 116 7.62 7.29 0.93
#